data_AF-A0A2E3FLT6-F1
#
_entry.id   AF-A0A2E3FLT6-F1
#
_cell.length_a   1.000
_cell.length_b   1.000
_cell.length_c   1.000
_cell.angle_alpha   90.00
_cell.angle_beta   90.00
_cell.angle_gamma   90.00
#
_symmetry.space_group_name_H-M   'P 1'
#
loop_
_entity.id
_entity.type
_entity.pdbx_description
1 polymer ?
#
loop_
_entity_poly.entity_id
_entity_poly.type
_entity_poly.pdbx_seq_one_letter_code
_entity_poly.pdbx_strand_id
1 'polypeptide(L)'
;MLGLASVSSAAALSNNLYWGENGYAWFRPTMLTLAAAFVLIGLVIHFRSRGICTLDQAKQARRKIVNTSLLVIIISYVSYLLLNYVILTEIGILLDLPWEESRESYMFWK
;
A
#
# COMPACT_ATOMS: atom_id res chain seq x y z
N MET A 1 1.65 -5.36 -29.77
CA MET A 1 1.59 -6.39 -28.71
C MET A 1 2.58 -6.18 -27.56
N LEU A 2 3.25 -5.01 -27.44
CA LEU A 2 4.19 -4.76 -26.35
C LEU A 2 3.49 -4.49 -25.00
N GLY A 3 2.28 -3.94 -24.98
CA GLY A 3 1.54 -3.63 -23.75
C GLY A 3 1.10 -4.88 -22.98
N LEU A 4 0.26 -5.72 -23.59
CA LEU A 4 -0.32 -6.90 -22.93
C LEU A 4 0.73 -7.94 -22.51
N ALA A 5 1.74 -8.18 -23.35
CA ALA A 5 2.84 -9.10 -23.04
C ALA A 5 3.72 -8.58 -21.88
N SER A 6 3.95 -7.26 -21.81
CA SER A 6 4.69 -6.65 -20.70
C SER A 6 3.87 -6.68 -19.41
N VAL A 7 2.56 -6.42 -19.47
CA VAL A 7 1.66 -6.47 -18.32
C VAL A 7 1.56 -7.91 -17.77
N SER A 8 1.42 -8.90 -18.64
CA SER A 8 1.39 -10.32 -18.25
C SER A 8 2.73 -10.77 -17.64
N SER A 9 3.86 -10.33 -18.20
CA SER A 9 5.19 -10.65 -17.66
C SER A 9 5.42 -9.98 -16.31
N ALA A 10 4.97 -8.72 -16.16
CA ALA A 10 5.03 -7.99 -14.90
C ALA A 10 4.14 -8.64 -13.83
N ALA A 11 2.97 -9.16 -14.20
CA ALA A 11 2.09 -9.89 -13.28
C ALA A 11 2.72 -11.20 -12.80
N ALA A 12 3.31 -11.98 -13.71
CA ALA A 12 4.02 -13.21 -13.36
C ALA A 12 5.25 -12.94 -12.47
N LEU A 13 6.02 -11.90 -12.79
CA LEU A 13 7.15 -11.46 -11.98
C LEU A 13 6.68 -10.99 -10.59
N SER A 14 5.61 -10.19 -10.53
CA SER A 14 5.01 -9.73 -9.28
C SER A 14 4.58 -10.89 -8.39
N ASN A 15 3.93 -11.93 -8.94
CA ASN A 15 3.55 -13.10 -8.16
C ASN A 15 4.76 -13.83 -7.58
N ASN A 16 5.82 -14.03 -8.37
CA ASN A 16 7.05 -14.66 -7.89
C ASN A 16 7.67 -13.89 -6.72
N LEU A 17 7.79 -12.57 -6.85
CA LEU A 17 8.40 -11.73 -5.81
C LEU A 17 7.49 -11.56 -4.57
N TYR A 18 6.18 -11.45 -4.77
CA TYR A 18 5.24 -11.17 -3.68
C TYR A 18 4.90 -12.42 -2.86
N TRP A 19 4.73 -13.56 -3.51
CA TRP A 19 4.46 -14.85 -2.84
C TRP A 19 5.73 -15.62 -2.51
N GLY A 20 6.88 -15.17 -3.01
CA GLY A 20 8.18 -15.73 -2.67
C GLY A 20 8.47 -17.07 -3.34
N GLU A 21 7.77 -17.37 -4.44
CA GLU A 21 8.09 -18.51 -5.29
C GLU A 21 9.55 -18.40 -5.77
N ASN A 22 10.21 -19.54 -6.01
CA ASN A 22 11.61 -19.59 -6.44
C ASN A 22 12.63 -18.95 -5.48
N GLY A 23 12.32 -18.91 -4.17
CA GLY A 23 13.26 -18.46 -3.13
C GLY A 23 13.25 -16.95 -2.84
N TYR A 24 12.28 -16.21 -3.40
CA TYR A 24 12.14 -14.76 -3.19
C TYR A 24 11.31 -14.38 -1.96
N ALA A 25 11.07 -15.31 -1.02
CA ALA A 25 10.27 -15.07 0.18
C ALA A 25 10.79 -13.91 1.07
N TRP A 26 12.06 -13.51 0.92
CA TRP A 26 12.64 -12.35 1.61
C TRP A 26 12.19 -11.00 1.01
N PHE A 27 11.72 -10.97 -0.23
CA PHE A 27 11.39 -9.73 -0.94
C PHE A 27 10.21 -9.01 -0.28
N ARG A 28 9.15 -9.74 0.05
CA ARG A 28 7.97 -9.18 0.73
C ARG A 28 8.29 -8.56 2.10
N PRO A 29 8.95 -9.25 3.05
CA PRO A 29 9.29 -8.64 4.33
C PRO A 29 10.27 -7.47 4.19
N THR A 30 11.24 -7.53 3.27
CA THR A 30 12.17 -6.40 3.05
C THR A 30 11.50 -5.16 2.46
N MET A 31 10.55 -5.33 1.52
CA MET A 31 9.74 -4.21 1.05
C MET A 31 8.86 -3.63 2.16
N LEU A 32 8.30 -4.48 3.02
CA LEU A 32 7.47 -4.03 4.13
C LEU A 32 8.28 -3.26 5.18
N THR A 33 9.49 -3.70 5.51
CA THR A 33 10.38 -2.97 6.43
C THR A 33 10.82 -1.63 5.84
N LEU A 34 11.13 -1.60 4.53
CA LEU A 34 11.50 -0.37 3.84
C LEU A 34 10.32 0.62 3.80
N ALA A 35 9.12 0.16 3.49
CA ALA A 35 7.91 0.97 3.50
C ALA A 35 7.63 1.54 4.90
N ALA A 36 7.76 0.71 5.94
CA ALA A 36 7.62 1.15 7.33
C ALA A 36 8.67 2.22 7.69
N ALA A 37 9.92 2.04 7.26
CA ALA A 37 10.98 3.03 7.48
C ALA A 37 10.65 4.38 6.82
N PHE A 38 10.16 4.38 5.58
CA PHE A 38 9.75 5.62 4.91
C PHE A 38 8.60 6.34 5.62
N VAL A 39 7.58 5.59 6.08
CA VAL A 39 6.47 6.17 6.85
C VAL A 39 6.97 6.78 8.15
N LEU A 40 7.84 6.09 8.89
CA LEU A 40 8.44 6.60 10.12
C LEU A 40 9.25 7.87 9.87
N ILE A 41 10.10 7.88 8.83
CA ILE A 41 10.89 9.07 8.46
C ILE A 41 9.97 10.24 8.10
N GLY A 42 8.95 10.01 7.27
CA GLY A 42 7.99 11.04 6.88
C GLY A 42 7.25 11.62 8.09
N LEU A 43 6.85 10.76 9.03
CA LEU A 43 6.18 11.16 10.27
C LEU A 43 7.11 11.97 11.19
N VAL A 44 8.38 11.57 11.31
CA VAL A 44 9.41 12.31 12.06
C VAL A 44 9.63 13.70 11.45
N ILE A 45 9.77 13.79 10.13
CA ILE A 45 9.91 15.08 9.42
C ILE A 45 8.67 15.95 9.64
N HIS A 46 7.46 15.38 9.51
CA HIS A 46 6.21 16.09 9.73
C HIS A 46 6.13 16.68 11.15
N PHE A 47 6.40 15.89 12.19
CA PHE A 47 6.32 16.39 13.56
C PHE A 47 7.46 17.34 13.94
N ARG A 48 8.66 17.15 13.38
CA ARG A 48 9.75 18.12 13.53
C ARG A 48 9.42 19.47 12.90
N SER A 49 8.80 19.47 11.71
CA SER A 49 8.33 20.72 11.08
C SER A 49 7.29 21.47 11.91
N ARG A 50 6.62 20.78 12.83
CA ARG A 50 5.63 21.34 13.77
C ARG A 50 6.21 21.72 15.13
N GLY A 51 7.54 21.70 15.28
CA GLY A 51 8.25 22.14 16.48
C GLY A 51 8.40 21.09 17.59
N ILE A 52 8.09 19.82 17.33
CA ILE A 52 8.30 18.71 18.27
C ILE A 52 9.71 18.17 18.02
N CYS A 53 10.71 18.65 18.78
CA CYS A 53 12.11 18.29 18.60
C CYS A 53 12.64 17.37 19.71
N THR A 54 11.98 17.33 20.87
CA THR A 54 12.41 16.55 22.04
C THR A 54 11.40 15.48 22.44
N LEU A 55 11.88 14.42 23.13
CA LEU A 55 11.04 13.32 23.63
C LEU A 55 9.98 13.80 24.64
N ASP A 56 10.27 14.85 25.41
CA ASP A 56 9.35 15.40 26.40
C ASP A 56 8.15 16.09 25.73
N GLN A 57 8.41 16.89 24.69
CA GLN A 57 7.37 17.50 23.85
C GLN A 57 6.52 16.43 23.13
N ALA A 58 7.14 15.34 22.66
CA ALA A 58 6.42 14.23 22.05
C ALA A 58 5.46 13.54 23.06
N LYS A 59 5.89 13.38 24.32
CA LYS A 59 5.07 12.79 25.39
C LYS A 59 3.88 13.67 25.77
N GLN A 60 4.06 14.99 25.74
CA GLN A 60 2.97 15.97 25.96
C GLN A 60 1.99 16.00 24.79
N ALA A 61 2.49 15.92 23.55
CA ALA A 61 1.68 15.90 22.32
C ALA A 61 1.22 14.50 21.88
N ARG A 62 1.36 13.47 22.72
CA ARG A 62 1.12 12.05 22.36
C ARG A 62 -0.23 11.81 21.68
N ARG A 63 -1.29 12.47 22.13
CA ARG A 63 -2.65 12.30 21.58
C ARG A 63 -2.75 12.83 20.15
N LYS A 64 -2.07 13.94 19.85
CA LYS A 64 -1.99 14.51 18.50
C LYS A 64 -1.21 13.59 17.57
N ILE A 65 -0.06 13.08 18.05
CA ILE A 65 0.78 12.16 17.29
C ILE A 65 -0.02 10.89 16.93
N VAL A 66 -0.63 10.25 17.93
CA VAL A 66 -1.40 9.01 17.73
C VAL A 66 -2.58 9.24 16.78
N ASN A 67 -3.35 10.31 16.96
CA ASN A 67 -4.52 10.57 16.10
C ASN A 67 -4.11 10.84 14.65
N THR A 68 -3.05 11.63 14.41
CA THR A 68 -2.57 11.90 13.05
C THR A 68 -2.01 10.65 12.40
N SER A 69 -1.19 9.87 13.12
CA SER A 69 -0.66 8.61 12.59
C SER A 69 -1.78 7.61 12.25
N LEU A 70 -2.77 7.46 13.13
CA LEU A 70 -3.90 6.58 12.91
C LEU A 70 -4.70 7.01 11.68
N LEU A 71 -4.96 8.30 11.53
CA LEU A 71 -5.65 8.86 10.37
C LEU A 71 -4.88 8.59 9.07
N VAL A 72 -3.56 8.79 9.07
CA VAL A 72 -2.71 8.49 7.90
C VAL A 72 -2.75 7.01 7.54
N ILE A 73 -2.68 6.11 8.53
CA ILE A 73 -2.76 4.66 8.31
C ILE A 73 -4.13 4.28 7.73
N ILE A 74 -5.23 4.81 8.28
CA ILE A 74 -6.59 4.55 7.80
C ILE A 74 -6.73 5.00 6.35
N ILE A 75 -6.34 6.24 6.03
CA ILE A 75 -6.46 6.76 4.66
C ILE A 75 -5.60 5.95 3.70
N SER A 76 -4.37 5.60 4.08
CA SER A 76 -3.49 4.75 3.29
C SER A 76 -4.14 3.39 2.99
N TYR A 77 -4.70 2.74 4.01
CA TYR A 77 -5.36 1.45 3.86
C TYR A 77 -6.62 1.52 2.98
N VAL A 78 -7.48 2.51 3.20
CA VAL A 78 -8.69 2.73 2.37
C VAL A 78 -8.29 3.03 0.92
N SER A 79 -7.27 3.86 0.71
CA SER A 79 -6.77 4.18 -0.62
C SER A 79 -6.21 2.95 -1.33
N TYR A 80 -5.47 2.10 -0.60
CA TYR A 80 -4.97 0.83 -1.11
C TYR A 80 -6.12 -0.07 -1.59
N LEU A 81 -7.16 -0.23 -0.78
CA LEU A 81 -8.32 -1.03 -1.15
C LEU A 81 -9.03 -0.47 -2.38
N LEU A 82 -9.29 0.84 -2.40
CA LEU A 82 -9.99 1.50 -3.49
C LEU A 82 -9.19 1.39 -4.81
N LEU A 83 -7.90 1.68 -4.77
CA LEU A 83 -7.05 1.61 -5.96
C LEU A 83 -6.92 0.18 -6.48
N ASN A 84 -6.66 -0.81 -5.62
CA ASN A 84 -6.39 -2.18 -6.06
C ASN A 84 -7.65 -2.94 -6.45
N TYR A 85 -8.73 -2.82 -5.67
CA TYR A 85 -9.91 -3.63 -5.89
C TYR A 85 -10.95 -2.92 -6.75
N VAL A 86 -11.06 -1.59 -6.69
CA VAL A 86 -12.08 -0.88 -7.48
C VAL A 86 -11.47 -0.39 -8.78
N ILE A 87 -10.50 0.53 -8.71
CA ILE A 87 -9.98 1.21 -9.91
C ILE A 87 -9.24 0.23 -10.81
N LEU A 88 -8.30 -0.54 -10.27
CA LEU A 88 -7.47 -1.44 -11.07
C LEU A 88 -8.28 -2.58 -11.69
N THR A 89 -9.26 -3.12 -10.96
CA THR A 89 -10.16 -4.16 -11.48
C THR A 89 -11.02 -3.65 -12.63
N GLU A 90 -11.65 -2.48 -12.49
CA GLU A 90 -12.45 -1.91 -13.57
C GLU A 90 -11.60 -1.57 -14.81
N ILE A 91 -10.40 -1.02 -14.61
CA ILE A 91 -9.44 -0.79 -15.72
C ILE A 91 -9.02 -2.11 -16.37
N GLY A 92 -8.76 -3.16 -15.57
CA GLY A 92 -8.39 -4.48 -16.07
C GLY A 92 -9.46 -5.09 -16.95
N ILE A 93 -10.73 -5.01 -16.52
CA ILE A 93 -11.88 -5.51 -17.29
C ILE A 93 -12.08 -4.71 -18.58
N LEU A 94 -11.91 -3.38 -18.55
CA LEU A 94 -11.93 -2.54 -19.76
C LEU A 94 -10.84 -2.92 -20.78
N LEU A 95 -9.74 -3.51 -20.31
CA LEU A 95 -8.63 -4.00 -21.13
C LEU A 95 -8.73 -5.49 -21.47
N ASP A 96 -9.90 -6.11 -21.26
CA ASP A 96 -10.20 -7.52 -21.55
C ASP A 96 -9.34 -8.52 -20.74
N LEU A 97 -8.93 -8.13 -19.52
CA LEU A 97 -8.23 -9.01 -18.59
C LEU A 97 -9.25 -9.80 -17.73
N PRO A 98 -8.96 -11.07 -17.39
CA PRO A 98 -9.88 -11.96 -16.67
C PRO A 98 -9.91 -11.66 -15.16
N TRP A 99 -10.28 -10.43 -14.81
CA TRP A 99 -10.26 -9.91 -13.42
C TRP A 99 -11.68 -9.75 -12.87
N GLU A 100 -12.71 -10.23 -13.58
CA GLU A 100 -14.09 -10.19 -13.11
C GLU A 100 -14.30 -10.87 -11.76
N GLU A 101 -13.53 -11.92 -11.45
CA GLU A 101 -13.60 -12.58 -10.13
C GLU A 101 -13.26 -11.62 -8.98
N SER A 102 -12.39 -10.63 -9.21
CA SER A 102 -12.03 -9.63 -8.20
C SER A 102 -13.17 -8.65 -7.91
N ARG A 103 -14.13 -8.52 -8.84
CA ARG A 103 -15.29 -7.63 -8.73
C ARG A 103 -16.26 -8.09 -7.63
N GLU A 104 -16.35 -9.39 -7.37
CA GLU A 104 -17.22 -9.94 -6.32
C GLU A 104 -16.78 -9.56 -4.91
N SER A 105 -15.49 -9.26 -4.69
CA SER A 105 -14.96 -8.90 -3.36
C SER A 105 -15.50 -7.58 -2.79
N TYR A 106 -15.99 -6.66 -3.62
CA TYR A 106 -16.49 -5.36 -3.16
C TYR A 106 -17.90 -5.02 -3.67
N MET A 107 -18.44 -5.81 -4.61
CA MET A 107 -19.82 -5.71 -5.04
C MET A 107 -20.71 -6.52 -4.08
N PHE A 108 -20.88 -5.99 -2.85
CA PHE A 108 -21.67 -6.64 -1.78
C PHE A 108 -23.18 -6.78 -2.09
N TRP A 109 -23.67 -6.11 -3.14
CA TRP A 109 -25.09 -5.99 -3.51
C TRP A 109 -25.43 -6.65 -4.85
N LYS A 110 -24.98 -7.89 -5.04
CA LYS A 110 -25.47 -8.77 -6.10
C LYS A 110 -25.98 -10.06 -5.48
#